data_AF-A0A1F3Y4F3-F1
#
_entry.id   AF-A0A1F3Y4F3-F1
#
_cell.length_a   1.000
_cell.length_b   1.000
_cell.length_c   1.000
_cell.angle_alpha   90.00
_cell.angle_beta   90.00
_cell.angle_gamma   90.00
#
_symmetry.space_group_name_H-M   'P 1'
#
loop_
_entity.id
_entity.type
_entity.pdbx_description
1 polymer ?
#
loop_
_entity_poly.entity_id
_entity_poly.type
_entity_poly.pdbx_seq_one_letter_code
_entity_poly.pdbx_strand_id
1 'polypeptide(L)'
;MKTVLKLIDSKEIDPGKPQSLLRQSVYDALDAKWKAKVDIALVNIANLLEHIVGFRLSTHTPNESPELQNMIEQLWQMKQRIEKDHDVFKF
;
A
#
# COMPACT_ATOMS: atom_id res chain seq x y z
N MET A 1 -12.43 -9.64 -0.61
CA MET A 1 -11.12 -8.97 -0.50
C MET A 1 -10.80 -8.72 0.97
N LYS A 2 -9.59 -9.05 1.44
CA LYS A 2 -9.09 -8.54 2.72
C LYS A 2 -8.82 -7.04 2.53
N THR A 3 -9.23 -6.18 3.46
CA THR A 3 -8.87 -4.76 3.42
C THR A 3 -7.39 -4.62 3.76
N VAL A 4 -6.71 -3.59 3.24
CA VAL A 4 -5.29 -3.34 3.54
C VAL A 4 -5.02 -3.26 5.04
N LEU A 5 -6.00 -2.75 5.81
CA LEU A 5 -5.97 -2.72 7.27
C LEU A 5 -5.91 -4.11 7.90
N LYS A 6 -6.65 -5.10 7.38
CA LYS A 6 -6.60 -6.49 7.88
C LYS A 6 -5.23 -7.13 7.64
N LEU A 7 -4.57 -6.81 6.52
CA LEU A 7 -3.23 -7.32 6.20
C LEU A 7 -2.16 -6.72 7.12
N ILE A 8 -2.35 -5.46 7.54
CA ILE A 8 -1.51 -4.82 8.55
C ILE A 8 -1.75 -5.48 9.91
N ASP A 9 -3.02 -5.65 10.30
CA ASP A 9 -3.40 -6.26 11.59
C ASP A 9 -2.88 -7.71 11.70
N SER A 10 -2.89 -8.47 10.60
CA SER A 10 -2.34 -9.84 10.55
C SER A 10 -0.82 -9.89 10.39
N LYS A 11 -0.12 -8.75 10.30
CA LYS A 11 1.32 -8.63 10.05
C LYS A 11 1.78 -9.26 8.73
N GLU A 12 0.89 -9.42 7.76
CA GLU A 12 1.21 -9.89 6.41
C GLU A 12 1.97 -8.81 5.60
N ILE A 13 1.74 -7.54 5.96
CA ILE A 13 2.44 -6.35 5.43
C ILE A 13 2.80 -5.39 6.58
N ASP A 14 3.88 -4.63 6.39
CA ASP A 14 4.43 -3.66 7.34
C ASP A 14 4.74 -2.35 6.58
N PRO A 15 3.95 -1.27 6.79
CA PRO A 15 4.18 0.01 6.11
C PRO A 15 5.58 0.59 6.33
N GLY A 16 6.20 0.35 7.49
CA GLY A 16 7.56 0.80 7.81
C GLY A 16 8.65 -0.02 7.12
N LYS A 17 8.29 -1.12 6.43
CA LYS A 17 9.18 -1.93 5.61
C LYS A 17 8.57 -2.05 4.22
N PRO A 18 8.83 -1.09 3.30
CA PRO A 18 8.16 -1.06 2.00
C PRO A 18 8.28 -2.38 1.20
N GLN A 19 9.41 -3.08 1.29
CA GLN A 19 9.58 -4.38 0.64
C GLN A 19 8.58 -5.46 1.10
N SER A 20 8.05 -5.34 2.33
CA SER A 20 7.01 -6.23 2.83
C SER A 20 5.69 -6.12 2.06
N LEU A 21 5.46 -5.02 1.34
CA LEU A 21 4.24 -4.76 0.57
C LEU A 21 4.20 -5.53 -0.76
N LEU A 22 5.36 -6.01 -1.23
CA LEU A 22 5.53 -6.62 -2.54
C LEU A 22 5.30 -8.13 -2.51
N ARG A 23 4.78 -8.66 -3.62
CA ARG A 23 4.91 -10.07 -3.99
C ARG A 23 6.28 -10.25 -4.63
N GLN A 24 7.25 -10.65 -3.83
CA GLN A 24 8.67 -10.68 -4.23
C GLN A 24 8.91 -11.44 -5.54
N SER A 25 8.23 -12.58 -5.74
CA SER A 25 8.35 -13.36 -6.98
C SER A 25 7.90 -12.60 -8.23
N VAL A 26 6.87 -11.76 -8.12
CA VAL A 26 6.39 -10.91 -9.23
C VAL A 26 7.37 -9.78 -9.47
N TYR A 27 7.81 -9.11 -8.40
CA TYR A 27 8.79 -8.02 -8.50
C TYR A 27 10.10 -8.49 -9.13
N ASP A 28 10.63 -9.64 -8.71
CA ASP A 28 11.91 -10.16 -9.19
C ASP A 28 11.87 -10.49 -10.69
N ALA A 29 10.70 -10.88 -11.20
CA ALA A 29 10.46 -11.18 -12.61
C ALA A 29 10.31 -9.92 -13.50
N LEU A 30 10.16 -8.73 -12.91
CA LEU A 30 10.05 -7.48 -13.67
C LEU A 30 11.38 -7.13 -14.35
N ASP A 31 11.27 -6.51 -15.52
CA ASP A 31 12.40 -5.84 -16.15
C ASP A 31 12.85 -4.61 -15.34
N ALA A 32 14.05 -4.10 -15.62
CA ALA A 32 14.64 -2.98 -14.88
C ALA A 32 13.79 -1.70 -14.95
N LYS A 33 13.10 -1.46 -16.07
CA LYS A 33 12.26 -0.28 -16.25
C LYS A 33 11.03 -0.34 -15.37
N TRP A 34 10.42 -1.52 -15.23
CA TRP A 34 9.29 -1.75 -14.35
C TRP A 34 9.69 -1.76 -12.88
N LYS A 35 10.83 -2.37 -12.52
CA LYS A 35 11.36 -2.28 -11.15
C LYS A 35 11.53 -0.84 -10.69
N ALA A 36 12.15 0.02 -11.49
CA ALA A 36 12.30 1.43 -11.17
C ALA A 36 10.96 2.16 -10.94
N LYS A 37 9.93 1.86 -11.75
CA LYS A 37 8.58 2.42 -11.55
C LYS A 37 7.95 1.92 -10.25
N VAL A 38 8.08 0.61 -9.97
CA VAL A 38 7.57 0.00 -8.74
C VAL A 38 8.26 0.61 -7.53
N ASP A 39 9.58 0.79 -7.56
CA ASP A 39 10.34 1.35 -6.44
C ASP A 39 9.87 2.77 -6.08
N ILE A 40 9.63 3.62 -7.09
CA ILE A 40 9.09 4.97 -6.88
C ILE A 40 7.66 4.90 -6.32
N ALA A 41 6.80 4.06 -6.88
CA ALA A 41 5.43 3.90 -6.40
C ALA A 41 5.42 3.36 -4.96
N LEU A 42 6.34 2.44 -4.66
CA LEU A 42 6.42 1.74 -3.39
C LEU A 42 6.70 2.68 -2.23
N VAL A 43 7.64 3.62 -2.39
CA VAL A 43 7.93 4.64 -1.35
C VAL A 43 6.70 5.49 -1.05
N ASN A 44 5.99 5.93 -2.10
CA ASN A 44 4.80 6.77 -1.94
C ASN A 44 3.64 6.00 -1.30
N ILE A 45 3.45 4.73 -1.69
CA ILE A 45 2.44 3.83 -1.14
C ILE A 45 2.72 3.55 0.33
N ALA A 46 3.97 3.25 0.70
CA ALA A 46 4.36 2.99 2.07
C ALA A 46 4.08 4.20 2.97
N ASN A 47 4.47 5.40 2.53
CA ASN A 47 4.20 6.64 3.26
C ASN A 47 2.69 6.89 3.47
N LEU A 48 1.87 6.68 2.43
CA LEU A 48 0.41 6.82 2.57
C LEU A 48 -0.19 5.78 3.52
N LEU A 49 0.34 4.55 3.51
CA LEU A 49 -0.06 3.51 4.46
C LEU A 49 0.31 3.86 5.90
N GLU A 50 1.49 4.44 6.14
CA GLU A 50 1.86 4.94 7.47
C GLU A 50 0.89 6.03 7.94
N HIS A 51 0.51 6.97 7.06
CA HIS A 51 -0.50 7.97 7.38
C HIS A 51 -1.86 7.34 7.71
N ILE A 52 -2.32 6.37 6.91
CA ILE A 52 -3.57 5.63 7.17
C ILE A 52 -3.53 4.94 8.54
N VAL A 53 -2.41 4.31 8.89
CA VAL A 53 -2.23 3.65 10.19
C VAL A 53 -2.22 4.67 11.32
N GLY A 54 -1.46 5.75 11.20
CA GLY A 54 -1.40 6.82 12.20
C GLY A 54 -2.78 7.46 12.43
N PHE A 55 -3.52 7.69 11.34
CA PHE A 55 -4.87 8.24 11.40
C PHE A 55 -5.85 7.30 12.10
N ARG A 56 -5.80 6.00 11.79
CA ARG A 56 -6.64 4.97 12.45
C ARG A 56 -6.34 4.83 13.94
N LEU A 57 -5.07 4.91 14.33
CA LEU A 57 -4.65 4.75 15.73
C LEU A 57 -4.87 6.01 16.57
N SER A 58 -5.12 7.16 15.94
CA SER A 58 -5.39 8.41 16.63
C SER A 58 -6.71 8.35 17.39
N THR A 59 -6.67 8.58 18.71
CA THR A 59 -7.87 8.71 19.56
C THR A 59 -8.67 9.99 19.30
N HIS A 60 -8.15 10.89 18.46
CA HIS A 60 -8.75 12.19 18.17
C HIS A 60 -9.63 12.18 16.92
N THR A 61 -9.64 11.10 16.14
CA THR A 61 -10.34 11.06 14.86
C THR A 61 -11.43 9.99 14.85
N PRO A 62 -12.69 10.31 14.50
CA PRO A 62 -13.73 9.31 14.38
C PRO A 62 -13.36 8.25 13.33
N ASN A 63 -13.65 6.98 13.63
CA ASN A 63 -13.39 5.85 12.73
C ASN A 63 -14.08 5.98 11.36
N GLU A 64 -15.17 6.76 11.29
CA GLU A 64 -15.94 7.04 10.07
C GLU A 64 -15.53 8.38 9.41
N SER A 65 -14.27 8.81 9.56
CA SER A 65 -13.83 10.04 8.90
C SER A 65 -13.79 9.86 7.37
N PRO A 66 -14.43 10.75 6.59
CA PRO A 66 -14.28 10.80 5.14
C PRO A 66 -12.82 10.87 4.68
N GLU A 67 -11.95 11.45 5.50
CA GLU A 67 -10.53 11.58 5.20
C GLU A 67 -9.81 10.22 5.14
N LEU A 68 -10.19 9.28 6.01
CA LEU A 68 -9.65 7.92 5.97
C LEU A 68 -10.07 7.19 4.68
N GLN A 69 -11.33 7.36 4.27
CA GLN A 69 -11.83 6.80 3.01
C GLN A 69 -11.08 7.39 1.81
N ASN A 70 -10.89 8.71 1.77
CA ASN A 70 -10.13 9.39 0.70
C ASN A 70 -8.69 8.86 0.60
N MET A 71 -8.01 8.65 1.72
CA MET A 71 -6.66 8.08 1.72
C MET A 71 -6.63 6.64 1.19
N ILE A 72 -7.63 5.81 1.56
CA ILE A 72 -7.76 4.45 1.04
C ILE A 72 -8.03 4.45 -0.47
N GLU A 73 -8.87 5.36 -0.96
CA GLU A 73 -9.12 5.52 -2.40
C GLU A 73 -7.87 5.95 -3.16
N GLN A 74 -7.13 6.93 -2.62
CA GLN A 74 -5.86 7.36 -3.20
C GLN A 74 -4.86 6.20 -3.29
N LEU A 75 -4.76 5.38 -2.24
CA LEU A 75 -3.92 4.18 -2.22
C LEU A 75 -4.30 3.22 -3.36
N TRP A 76 -5.60 2.97 -3.55
CA TRP A 76 -6.10 2.14 -4.65
C TRP A 76 -5.74 2.71 -6.02
N GLN A 77 -5.88 4.01 -6.22
CA GLN A 77 -5.52 4.67 -7.48
C GLN A 77 -4.02 4.56 -7.79
N MET A 78 -3.17 4.70 -6.78
CA MET A 78 -1.72 4.56 -6.94
C MET A 78 -1.34 3.14 -7.33
N LYS A 79 -1.95 2.14 -6.67
CA LYS A 79 -1.75 0.71 -6.95
C LYS A 79 -2.17 0.34 -8.38
N GLN A 80 -3.36 0.76 -8.80
CA GLN A 80 -3.91 0.43 -10.12
C GLN A 80 -3.02 0.91 -11.28
N ARG A 81 -2.25 1.99 -11.10
CA ARG A 81 -1.31 2.48 -12.13
C ARG A 81 -0.20 1.48 -12.45
N ILE A 82 0.18 0.64 -11.49
CA ILE A 82 1.19 -0.41 -11.64
C ILE A 82 0.54 -1.72 -12.02
N GLU A 83 -0.56 -2.07 -11.33
CA GLU A 83 -1.20 -3.38 -11.45
C GLU A 83 -2.08 -3.55 -12.68
N LYS A 84 -2.30 -2.49 -13.44
CA LYS A 84 -2.80 -2.64 -14.82
C LYS A 84 -1.92 -3.59 -15.63
N ASP A 85 -0.62 -3.59 -15.36
CA ASP A 85 0.37 -4.41 -16.08
C ASP A 85 0.95 -5.53 -15.21
N HIS A 86 1.18 -5.29 -13.91
CA HIS A 86 1.86 -6.25 -13.02
C HIS A 86 1.27 -6.28 -11.60
N ASP A 87 0.69 -7.40 -11.19
CA ASP A 87 0.08 -7.62 -9.86
C ASP A 87 1.14 -7.80 -8.74
N VAL A 88 1.87 -6.72 -8.47
CA VAL A 88 3.09 -6.71 -7.66
C VAL A 88 2.84 -6.45 -6.17
N PHE A 89 1.69 -5.90 -5.77
CA PHE A 89 1.39 -5.60 -4.36
C PHE A 89 0.51 -6.69 -3.72
N LYS A 90 0.65 -6.88 -2.41
CA LYS A 90 -0.06 -7.96 -1.67
C LYS A 90 -1.53 -7.66 -1.34
N PHE A 91 -1.97 -6.41 -1.48
CA PHE A 91 -3.29 -5.95 -1.04
C PHE A 91 -4.23 -5.66 -2.21
#